data_AF-A0A7S0DCG3-F1
#
_entry.id   AF-A0A7S0DCG3-F1
#
_cell.length_a   1.000
_cell.length_b   1.000
_cell.length_c   1.000
_cell.angle_alpha   90.00
_cell.angle_beta   90.00
_cell.angle_gamma   90.00
#
_symmetry.space_group_name_H-M   'P 1'
#
loop_
_entity.id
_entity.type
_entity.pdbx_description
1 polymer ?
#
loop_
_entity_poly.entity_id
_entity_poly.type
_entity_poly.pdbx_seq_one_letter_code
_entity_poly.pdbx_strand_id
1 'polypeptide(L)'
;REAALRRAEADAKAQAALAAEERRRAAEEVIELSSDEEEEAVALGGGKENESAPAAARRLRREAYEAHIERSSDASARNRKETEKEKETFRNPLLDPPRYEPSAAPSAGDLRLSTDERAEIADVGLAWYPCSACLDTGNAGCTLIAQELATRMGLCDGLGVPTGGFAGYVEVRGVVAGAAERLAKVHVTYRIKGKTMRVWAGITRAGLGCDLLVSRNDIVEFERDGYTLSAR
;
A
#
# COMPACT_ATOMS: atom_id res chain seq x y z
N ARG A 1 -21.51 7.53 39.62
CA ARG A 1 -20.79 6.82 38.52
C ARG A 1 -21.15 7.38 37.15
N GLU A 2 -22.43 7.58 36.82
CA GLU A 2 -22.87 8.12 35.52
C GLU A 2 -22.40 9.56 35.24
N ALA A 3 -22.39 10.45 36.24
CA ALA A 3 -21.88 11.81 36.09
C ALA A 3 -20.36 11.90 35.86
N ALA A 4 -19.59 10.89 36.32
CA ALA A 4 -18.14 10.84 36.11
C ALA A 4 -17.79 10.38 34.69
N LEU A 5 -18.58 9.45 34.14
CA LEU A 5 -18.45 9.00 32.75
C LEU A 5 -18.76 10.12 31.75
N ARG A 6 -19.81 10.92 31.99
CA ARG A 6 -20.12 12.07 31.12
C ARG A 6 -19.06 13.18 31.15
N ARG A 7 -18.38 13.37 32.28
CA ARG A 7 -17.23 14.31 32.36
C ARG A 7 -16.03 13.79 31.58
N ALA A 8 -15.68 12.51 31.74
CA ALA A 8 -14.59 11.89 31.00
C ALA A 8 -14.83 11.91 29.47
N GLU A 9 -16.08 11.71 29.04
CA GLU A 9 -16.45 11.79 27.62
C GLU A 9 -16.40 13.22 27.08
N ALA A 10 -16.79 14.21 27.88
CA ALA A 10 -16.66 15.63 27.51
C ALA A 10 -15.20 16.07 27.41
N ASP A 11 -14.34 15.61 28.34
CA ASP A 11 -12.91 15.91 28.35
C ASP A 11 -12.19 15.27 27.16
N ALA A 12 -12.54 14.01 26.82
CA ALA A 12 -12.01 13.33 25.64
C ALA A 12 -12.42 14.04 24.34
N LYS A 13 -13.66 14.54 24.26
CA LYS A 13 -14.16 15.27 23.09
C LYS A 13 -13.48 16.64 22.95
N ALA A 14 -13.18 17.30 24.06
CA ALA A 14 -12.42 18.56 24.07
C ALA A 14 -10.96 18.36 23.62
N GLN A 15 -10.31 17.29 24.08
CA GLN A 15 -8.94 16.94 23.65
C GLN A 15 -8.87 16.57 22.16
N ALA A 16 -9.86 15.85 21.65
CA ALA A 16 -9.95 15.51 20.23
C ALA A 16 -10.16 16.75 19.33
N ALA A 17 -10.93 17.74 19.80
CA ALA A 17 -11.15 18.99 19.07
C ALA A 17 -9.87 19.85 18.98
N LEU A 18 -9.11 19.97 20.07
CA LEU A 18 -7.84 20.68 20.10
C LEU A 18 -6.79 20.02 19.18
N ALA A 19 -6.70 18.69 19.20
CA ALA A 19 -5.78 17.95 18.33
C ALA A 19 -6.13 18.09 16.83
N ALA A 20 -7.41 18.27 16.50
CA ALA A 20 -7.85 18.50 15.12
C ALA A 20 -7.52 19.92 14.64
N GLU A 21 -7.62 20.92 15.50
CA GLU A 21 -7.27 22.31 15.19
C GLU A 21 -5.75 22.49 14.99
N GLU A 22 -4.92 21.87 15.84
CA GLU A 22 -3.46 21.87 15.69
C GLU A 22 -3.02 21.21 14.38
N ARG A 23 -3.64 20.09 13.99
CA ARG A 23 -3.36 19.43 12.70
C ARG A 23 -3.72 20.30 11.51
N ARG A 24 -4.81 21.07 11.61
CA ARG A 24 -5.21 22.01 10.55
C ARG A 24 -4.22 23.18 10.43
N ARG A 25 -3.77 23.72 11.57
CA ARG A 25 -2.78 24.80 11.59
C ARG A 25 -1.42 24.36 11.01
N ALA A 26 -0.98 23.15 11.34
CA ALA A 26 0.24 22.57 10.78
C ALA A 26 0.14 22.33 9.26
N ALA A 27 -1.06 22.00 8.75
CA ALA A 27 -1.28 21.83 7.32
C ALA A 27 -1.30 23.17 6.54
N GLU A 28 -1.78 24.25 7.16
CA GLU A 28 -1.74 25.60 6.57
C GLU A 28 -0.30 26.17 6.54
N GLU A 29 0.53 25.90 7.56
CA GLU A 29 1.94 26.35 7.60
C GLU A 29 2.83 25.69 6.53
N VAL A 30 2.53 24.44 6.14
CA VAL A 30 3.30 23.73 5.10
C VAL A 30 3.05 24.30 3.70
N ILE A 31 1.92 24.96 3.46
CA ILE A 31 1.57 25.52 2.15
C ILE A 31 2.25 26.88 1.92
N GLU A 32 2.49 27.67 2.96
CA GLU A 32 3.17 28.99 2.83
C GLU A 32 4.67 28.89 2.58
N LEU A 33 5.31 27.75 2.87
CA LEU A 33 6.76 27.57 2.70
C LEU A 33 7.18 27.04 1.31
N SER A 34 6.25 26.83 0.37
CA SER A 34 6.55 26.28 -0.96
C SER A 34 6.31 27.24 -2.13
N SER A 35 6.14 28.55 -1.92
CA SER A 35 5.85 29.52 -3.01
C SER A 35 7.02 30.39 -3.47
N ASP A 36 8.21 30.33 -2.85
CA ASP A 36 9.23 31.39 -3.00
C ASP A 36 10.54 30.99 -3.68
N GLU A 37 10.60 29.88 -4.43
CA GLU A 37 11.77 29.56 -5.26
C GLU A 37 11.37 29.13 -6.67
N GLU A 38 11.36 30.08 -7.62
CA GLU A 38 11.79 29.92 -9.02
C GLU A 38 11.56 31.21 -9.84
N GLU A 39 12.54 32.12 -9.89
CA GLU A 39 12.79 32.97 -11.06
C GLU A 39 14.25 33.47 -11.06
N GLU A 40 15.12 32.89 -11.89
CA GLU A 40 16.22 33.64 -12.50
C GLU A 40 16.63 32.98 -13.83
N ALA A 41 16.23 33.62 -14.94
CA ALA A 41 16.74 33.31 -16.28
C ALA A 41 17.47 34.53 -16.85
N VAL A 42 18.77 34.33 -17.09
CA VAL A 42 19.76 35.28 -17.57
C VAL A 42 19.55 35.61 -19.06
N ALA A 43 19.69 36.89 -19.45
CA ALA A 43 20.03 37.27 -20.82
C ALA A 43 20.93 38.52 -20.86
N LEU A 44 22.15 38.32 -21.36
CA LEU A 44 23.21 39.31 -21.60
C LEU A 44 23.22 39.80 -23.07
N GLY A 45 23.61 41.07 -23.26
CA GLY A 45 24.17 41.65 -24.50
C GLY A 45 23.13 42.31 -25.43
N GLY A 46 23.31 43.49 -26.02
CA GLY A 46 24.43 44.41 -26.19
C GLY A 46 24.21 45.17 -27.51
N GLY A 47 24.41 46.50 -27.54
CA GLY A 47 24.46 47.26 -28.81
C GLY A 47 23.73 48.61 -28.79
N LYS A 48 24.51 49.70 -28.70
CA LYS A 48 24.09 51.05 -29.07
C LYS A 48 24.01 51.14 -30.61
N GLU A 49 22.99 51.82 -31.14
CA GLU A 49 23.08 52.89 -32.16
C GLU A 49 21.73 53.21 -32.85
N ASN A 50 21.53 54.51 -33.08
CA ASN A 50 20.58 55.17 -34.00
C ASN A 50 19.13 55.44 -33.54
N GLU A 51 18.96 56.61 -32.92
CA GLU A 51 17.73 57.40 -32.95
C GLU A 51 17.45 57.93 -34.36
N SER A 52 16.25 57.59 -34.88
CA SER A 52 15.39 58.38 -35.80
C SER A 52 14.55 57.51 -36.75
N ALA A 53 14.12 56.32 -36.33
CA ALA A 53 13.00 55.64 -36.99
C ALA A 53 11.68 56.06 -36.30
N PRO A 54 10.65 56.53 -37.03
CA PRO A 54 9.36 56.87 -36.42
C PRO A 54 8.81 55.65 -35.68
N ALA A 55 8.15 55.86 -34.53
CA ALA A 55 7.68 54.79 -33.64
C ALA A 55 6.89 53.67 -34.36
N ALA A 56 6.22 54.00 -35.47
CA ALA A 56 5.55 53.07 -36.37
C ALA A 56 6.49 52.03 -37.03
N ALA A 57 7.69 52.44 -37.46
CA ALA A 57 8.66 51.56 -38.10
C ALA A 57 9.32 50.58 -37.11
N ARG A 58 9.44 50.97 -35.83
CA ARG A 58 9.91 50.07 -34.76
C ARG A 58 8.87 49.00 -34.41
N ARG A 59 7.58 49.35 -34.39
CA ARG A 59 6.48 48.40 -34.19
C ARG A 59 6.41 47.36 -35.31
N LEU A 60 6.44 47.82 -36.57
CA LEU A 60 6.43 46.92 -37.73
C LEU A 60 7.62 45.95 -37.77
N ARG A 61 8.83 46.40 -37.38
CA ARG A 61 9.99 45.50 -37.28
C ARG A 61 9.85 44.47 -36.17
N ARG A 62 9.26 44.86 -35.03
CA ARG A 62 9.04 43.95 -33.91
C ARG A 62 8.00 42.89 -34.26
N GLU A 63 6.88 43.29 -34.85
CA GLU A 63 5.83 42.38 -35.34
C GLU A 63 6.36 41.42 -36.40
N ALA A 64 7.19 41.90 -37.34
CA ALA A 64 7.82 41.06 -38.35
C ALA A 64 8.83 40.05 -37.74
N TYR A 65 9.53 40.43 -36.67
CA TYR A 65 10.47 39.56 -35.97
C TYR A 65 9.74 38.50 -35.12
N GLU A 66 8.67 38.89 -34.40
CA GLU A 66 7.82 37.97 -33.64
C GLU A 66 7.15 36.94 -34.57
N ALA A 67 6.63 37.37 -35.73
CA ALA A 67 6.07 36.45 -36.73
C ALA A 67 7.11 35.49 -37.34
N HIS A 68 8.38 35.90 -37.43
CA HIS A 68 9.47 35.03 -37.90
C HIS A 68 9.84 33.98 -36.83
N ILE A 69 9.85 34.37 -35.55
CA ILE A 69 10.10 33.46 -34.43
C ILE A 69 8.99 32.40 -34.36
N GLU A 70 7.72 32.79 -34.47
CA GLU A 70 6.58 31.86 -34.47
C GLU A 70 6.63 30.90 -35.66
N ARG A 71 6.99 31.38 -36.85
CA ARG A 71 7.11 30.52 -38.04
C ARG A 71 8.26 29.53 -37.93
N SER A 72 9.36 29.92 -37.27
CA SER A 72 10.52 29.06 -37.04
C SER A 72 10.29 28.04 -35.93
N SER A 73 9.54 28.41 -34.87
CA SER A 73 9.19 27.49 -33.78
C SER A 73 8.20 26.41 -34.23
N ASP A 74 7.21 26.76 -35.06
CA ASP A 74 6.27 25.80 -35.65
C ASP A 74 6.96 24.82 -36.62
N ALA A 75 7.91 25.31 -37.42
CA ALA A 75 8.70 24.45 -38.32
C ALA A 75 9.59 23.47 -37.53
N SER A 76 10.15 23.92 -36.41
CA SER A 76 10.98 23.10 -35.52
C SER A 76 10.16 22.08 -34.74
N ALA A 77 8.94 22.43 -34.33
CA ALA A 77 8.01 21.52 -33.64
C ALA A 77 7.49 20.40 -34.55
N ARG A 78 7.27 20.69 -35.84
CA ARG A 78 6.89 19.67 -36.84
C ARG A 78 8.03 18.68 -37.11
N ASN A 79 9.26 19.17 -37.28
CA ASN A 79 10.43 18.30 -37.46
C ASN A 79 10.73 17.43 -36.21
N ARG A 80 10.47 17.94 -34.99
CA ARG A 80 10.65 17.18 -33.74
C ARG A 80 9.63 16.04 -33.60
N LYS A 81 8.37 16.27 -33.99
CA LYS A 81 7.31 15.25 -33.94
C LYS A 81 7.46 14.15 -35.01
N GLU A 82 8.05 14.45 -36.17
CA GLU A 82 8.34 13.43 -37.18
C GLU A 82 9.55 12.56 -36.84
N THR A 83 10.49 13.05 -36.02
CA THR A 83 11.69 12.27 -35.62
C THR A 83 11.48 11.38 -34.38
N GLU A 84 10.42 11.60 -33.59
CA GLU A 84 10.15 10.81 -32.37
C GLU A 84 9.31 9.55 -32.62
N LYS A 85 8.67 9.41 -33.79
CA LYS A 85 7.70 8.33 -33.99
C LYS A 85 8.27 6.97 -34.41
N GLU A 86 9.49 6.87 -34.92
CA GLU A 86 10.07 5.59 -35.32
C GLU A 86 11.60 5.56 -35.13
N LYS A 87 12.02 5.48 -33.86
CA LYS A 87 13.27 4.80 -33.52
C LYS A 87 12.93 3.49 -32.81
N GLU A 88 12.28 2.58 -33.53
CA GLU A 88 12.51 1.17 -33.23
C GLU A 88 13.99 0.93 -33.51
N THR A 89 14.79 0.96 -32.46
CA THR A 89 16.16 0.47 -32.51
C THR A 89 16.06 -0.95 -33.04
N PHE A 90 16.58 -1.17 -34.26
CA PHE A 90 16.68 -2.50 -34.85
C PHE A 90 17.57 -3.34 -33.92
N ARG A 91 16.96 -4.03 -32.95
CA ARG A 91 17.64 -4.88 -32.00
C ARG A 91 17.89 -6.20 -32.69
N ASN A 92 19.13 -6.42 -33.11
CA ASN A 92 19.53 -7.69 -33.69
C ASN A 92 19.39 -8.79 -32.61
N PRO A 93 18.46 -9.75 -32.77
CA PRO A 93 18.19 -10.77 -31.74
C PRO A 93 19.36 -11.75 -31.53
N LEU A 94 20.40 -11.71 -32.37
CA LEU A 94 21.64 -12.45 -32.17
C LEU A 94 22.68 -11.70 -31.33
N LEU A 95 22.57 -10.36 -31.23
CA LEU A 95 23.49 -9.51 -30.47
C LEU A 95 22.88 -8.97 -29.17
N ASP A 96 21.56 -8.91 -29.08
CA ASP A 96 20.79 -8.62 -27.86
C ASP A 96 19.57 -9.55 -27.84
N PRO A 97 19.75 -10.85 -27.50
CA PRO A 97 18.65 -11.79 -27.48
C PRO A 97 17.58 -11.33 -26.49
N PRO A 98 16.28 -11.51 -26.80
CA PRO A 98 15.21 -11.22 -25.86
C PRO A 98 15.50 -11.92 -24.54
N ARG A 99 15.60 -11.14 -23.46
CA ARG A 99 15.74 -11.72 -22.13
C ARG A 99 14.44 -12.42 -21.81
N TYR A 100 14.54 -13.63 -21.26
CA TYR A 100 13.37 -14.30 -20.72
C TYR A 100 12.78 -13.42 -19.61
N GLU A 101 11.56 -12.95 -19.85
CA GLU A 101 10.74 -12.29 -18.85
C GLU A 101 9.75 -13.33 -18.33
N PRO A 102 9.83 -13.74 -17.05
CA PRO A 102 8.84 -14.63 -16.49
C PRO A 102 7.46 -13.98 -16.64
N SER A 103 6.46 -14.80 -16.97
CA SER A 103 5.08 -14.31 -17.06
C SER A 103 4.68 -13.66 -15.74
N ALA A 104 4.09 -12.48 -15.81
CA ALA A 104 3.47 -11.85 -14.65
C ALA A 104 2.21 -12.61 -14.18
N ALA A 105 1.70 -13.54 -14.99
CA ALA A 105 0.60 -14.40 -14.59
C ALA A 105 1.08 -15.44 -13.57
N PRO A 106 0.33 -15.66 -12.46
CA PRO A 106 0.69 -16.65 -11.47
C PRO A 106 0.73 -18.04 -12.11
N SER A 107 1.81 -18.78 -11.86
CA SER A 107 1.93 -20.15 -12.34
C SER A 107 1.00 -21.07 -11.56
N ALA A 108 0.73 -22.26 -12.11
CA ALA A 108 -0.03 -23.29 -11.39
C ALA A 108 0.63 -23.67 -10.04
N GLY A 109 1.96 -23.54 -9.92
CA GLY A 109 2.68 -23.77 -8.66
C GLY A 109 2.46 -22.66 -7.63
N ASP A 110 2.30 -21.41 -8.08
CA ASP A 110 2.01 -20.26 -7.22
C ASP A 110 0.60 -20.35 -6.63
N LEU A 111 -0.33 -20.95 -7.37
CA LEU A 111 -1.71 -21.16 -6.93
C LEU A 111 -1.92 -22.46 -6.15
N ARG A 112 -0.93 -23.35 -6.06
CA ARG A 112 -1.08 -24.62 -5.34
C ARG A 112 -0.70 -24.46 -3.87
N LEU A 113 -1.65 -24.55 -2.96
CA LEU A 113 -1.40 -24.50 -1.52
C LEU A 113 -1.04 -25.88 -0.97
N SER A 114 -0.06 -25.92 -0.08
CA SER A 114 0.31 -27.05 0.77
C SER A 114 -0.49 -27.00 2.08
N THR A 115 -0.58 -28.12 2.79
CA THR A 115 -1.11 -28.14 4.15
C THR A 115 -0.24 -27.33 5.10
N ASP A 116 1.08 -27.41 4.94
CA ASP A 116 2.04 -26.59 5.67
C ASP A 116 2.60 -25.54 4.72
N GLU A 117 2.37 -24.28 5.03
CA GLU A 117 2.75 -23.13 4.22
C GLU A 117 3.62 -22.15 5.01
N ARG A 118 4.44 -21.41 4.28
CA ARG A 118 5.04 -20.19 4.81
C ARG A 118 4.08 -19.03 4.60
N ALA A 119 3.85 -18.28 5.66
CA ALA A 119 3.01 -17.11 5.64
C ALA A 119 3.80 -15.89 6.13
N GLU A 120 3.20 -14.73 5.93
CA GLU A 120 3.60 -13.51 6.61
C GLU A 120 2.39 -12.95 7.36
N ILE A 121 2.61 -12.37 8.52
CA ILE A 121 1.58 -11.73 9.32
C ILE A 121 1.96 -10.26 9.54
N ALA A 122 0.96 -9.38 9.51
CA ALA A 122 1.15 -7.98 9.83
C ALA A 122 1.03 -7.76 11.34
N ASP A 123 1.96 -6.99 11.91
CA ASP A 123 1.83 -6.47 13.27
C ASP A 123 0.85 -5.29 13.36
N VAL A 124 0.66 -4.75 14.56
CA VAL A 124 -0.18 -3.55 14.78
C VAL A 124 0.34 -2.30 14.05
N GLY A 125 1.61 -2.25 13.70
CA GLY A 125 2.25 -1.20 12.89
C GLY A 125 2.17 -1.46 11.38
N LEU A 126 1.49 -2.54 10.96
CA LEU A 126 1.39 -3.01 9.57
C LEU A 126 2.72 -3.45 8.95
N ALA A 127 3.74 -3.73 9.77
CA ALA A 127 4.98 -4.36 9.33
C ALA A 127 4.76 -5.88 9.19
N TRP A 128 5.36 -6.46 8.15
CA TRP A 128 5.20 -7.88 7.81
C TRP A 128 6.32 -8.74 8.41
N TYR A 129 5.93 -9.84 9.04
CA TYR A 129 6.86 -10.80 9.65
C TYR A 129 6.56 -12.22 9.17
N PRO A 130 7.59 -13.04 8.92
CA PRO A 130 7.40 -14.42 8.50
C PRO A 130 6.82 -15.26 9.65
N CYS A 131 5.93 -16.18 9.32
CA CYS A 131 5.40 -17.19 10.23
C CYS A 131 5.06 -18.50 9.51
N SER A 132 4.84 -19.56 10.29
CA SER A 132 4.37 -20.85 9.81
C SER A 132 2.85 -20.92 9.84
N ALA A 133 2.23 -21.42 8.77
CA ALA A 133 0.79 -21.61 8.68
C ALA A 133 0.44 -23.06 8.33
N CYS A 134 -0.53 -23.63 9.03
CA CYS A 134 -1.13 -24.91 8.69
C CYS A 134 -2.56 -24.68 8.19
N LEU A 135 -2.87 -25.16 7.00
CA LEU A 135 -4.19 -25.09 6.37
C LEU A 135 -4.98 -26.34 6.77
N ASP A 136 -5.89 -26.15 7.73
CA ASP A 136 -6.66 -27.24 8.32
C ASP A 136 -8.08 -27.30 7.76
N THR A 137 -8.29 -28.27 6.86
CA THR A 137 -9.61 -28.53 6.27
C THR A 137 -10.62 -29.09 7.27
N GLY A 138 -10.18 -29.64 8.40
CA GLY A 138 -11.03 -30.12 9.48
C GLY A 138 -11.47 -29.01 10.45
N ASN A 139 -10.75 -27.88 10.48
CA ASN A 139 -11.11 -26.72 11.29
C ASN A 139 -12.24 -25.92 10.61
N ALA A 140 -13.49 -26.32 10.85
CA ALA A 140 -14.67 -25.59 10.39
C ALA A 140 -15.00 -24.34 11.22
N GLY A 141 -14.25 -24.09 12.30
CA GLY A 141 -14.46 -22.96 13.21
C GLY A 141 -13.88 -21.65 12.65
N CYS A 142 -12.97 -21.06 13.40
CA CYS A 142 -12.23 -19.87 12.97
C CYS A 142 -10.75 -20.18 12.86
N THR A 143 -10.03 -19.33 12.14
CA THR A 143 -8.57 -19.35 12.13
C THR A 143 -8.03 -19.10 13.54
N LEU A 144 -6.97 -19.79 13.91
CA LEU A 144 -6.34 -19.67 15.22
C LEU A 144 -4.93 -19.12 15.08
N ILE A 145 -4.55 -18.27 16.03
CA ILE A 145 -3.21 -17.73 16.15
C ILE A 145 -2.62 -18.15 17.50
N ALA A 146 -1.38 -18.65 17.49
CA ALA A 146 -0.65 -18.96 18.70
C ALA A 146 -0.44 -17.69 19.53
N GLN A 147 -0.63 -17.77 20.85
CA GLN A 147 -0.49 -16.62 21.73
C GLN A 147 0.91 -15.98 21.62
N GLU A 148 1.96 -16.78 21.49
CA GLU A 148 3.34 -16.28 21.36
C GLU A 148 3.52 -15.41 20.12
N LEU A 149 2.90 -15.78 18.99
CA LEU A 149 2.91 -14.94 17.80
C LEU A 149 2.05 -13.69 18.00
N ALA A 150 0.84 -13.84 18.53
CA ALA A 150 -0.08 -12.72 18.76
C ALA A 150 0.54 -11.65 19.68
N THR A 151 1.23 -12.06 20.75
CA THR A 151 1.95 -11.15 21.65
C THR A 151 3.12 -10.46 20.94
N ARG A 152 3.92 -11.19 20.14
CA ARG A 152 5.02 -10.59 19.37
C ARG A 152 4.53 -9.54 18.37
N MET A 153 3.36 -9.77 17.77
CA MET A 153 2.75 -8.84 16.81
C MET A 153 2.00 -7.67 17.48
N GLY A 154 1.98 -7.62 18.83
CA GLY A 154 1.29 -6.59 19.59
C GLY A 154 -0.24 -6.70 19.52
N LEU A 155 -0.79 -7.86 19.13
CA LEU A 155 -2.22 -8.10 19.01
C LEU A 155 -2.88 -8.44 20.36
N CYS A 156 -2.09 -8.94 21.31
CA CYS A 156 -2.51 -9.16 22.69
C CYS A 156 -1.34 -8.95 23.67
N ASP A 157 -1.67 -8.80 24.95
CA ASP A 157 -0.68 -8.78 26.02
C ASP A 157 -0.12 -10.19 26.34
N GLY A 158 0.77 -10.28 27.33
CA GLY A 158 1.34 -11.55 27.78
C GLY A 158 0.35 -12.51 28.46
N LEU A 159 -0.84 -12.03 28.82
CA LEU A 159 -1.95 -12.85 29.33
C LEU A 159 -2.92 -13.27 28.22
N GLY A 160 -2.69 -12.87 26.96
CA GLY A 160 -3.55 -13.21 25.83
C GLY A 160 -4.78 -12.30 25.75
N VAL A 161 -4.79 -11.17 26.45
CA VAL A 161 -5.86 -10.17 26.37
C VAL A 161 -5.61 -9.27 25.17
N PRO A 162 -6.56 -9.15 24.22
CA PRO A 162 -6.38 -8.34 23.02
C PRO A 162 -6.08 -6.87 23.28
N THR A 163 -5.12 -6.33 22.52
CA THR A 163 -4.71 -4.94 22.54
C THR A 163 -5.20 -4.26 21.25
N GLY A 164 -6.12 -3.30 21.36
CA GLY A 164 -6.52 -2.44 20.23
C GLY A 164 -7.72 -2.88 19.39
N GLY A 165 -8.43 -3.95 19.76
CA GLY A 165 -9.65 -4.34 19.03
C GLY A 165 -10.18 -5.72 19.42
N PHE A 166 -10.91 -5.79 20.53
CA PHE A 166 -11.57 -7.00 21.00
C PHE A 166 -12.94 -7.17 20.33
N ALA A 167 -13.13 -8.23 19.55
CA ALA A 167 -14.39 -8.50 18.85
C ALA A 167 -15.27 -9.57 19.50
N GLY A 168 -15.01 -9.89 20.77
CA GLY A 168 -15.72 -10.93 21.50
C GLY A 168 -14.95 -12.24 21.58
N TYR A 169 -15.69 -13.30 21.82
CA TYR A 169 -15.16 -14.64 21.99
C TYR A 169 -15.64 -15.58 20.89
N VAL A 170 -14.85 -16.60 20.59
CA VAL A 170 -15.25 -17.77 19.80
C VAL A 170 -15.20 -19.01 20.68
N GLU A 171 -16.17 -19.89 20.54
CA GLU A 171 -16.05 -21.24 21.05
C GLU A 171 -15.46 -22.12 19.95
N VAL A 172 -14.32 -22.73 20.23
CA VAL A 172 -13.68 -23.73 19.36
C VAL A 172 -13.94 -25.09 19.98
N ARG A 173 -14.26 -26.07 19.16
CA ARG A 173 -14.52 -27.45 19.60
C ARG A 173 -13.42 -28.37 19.12
N GLY A 174 -12.95 -29.21 20.02
CA GLY A 174 -12.03 -30.30 19.70
C GLY A 174 -12.75 -31.51 19.13
N VAL A 175 -11.96 -32.52 18.77
CA VAL A 175 -12.45 -33.77 18.17
C VAL A 175 -13.20 -34.65 19.18
N VAL A 176 -12.85 -34.55 20.47
CA VAL A 176 -13.46 -35.36 21.53
C VAL A 176 -14.70 -34.67 22.09
N ALA A 177 -15.75 -35.44 22.38
CA ALA A 177 -16.97 -34.93 22.97
C ALA A 177 -16.69 -34.16 24.28
N GLY A 178 -17.23 -32.94 24.36
CA GLY A 178 -17.04 -32.04 25.51
C GLY A 178 -15.74 -31.23 25.49
N ALA A 179 -14.81 -31.48 24.56
CA ALA A 179 -13.65 -30.62 24.36
C ALA A 179 -14.08 -29.33 23.67
N ALA A 180 -14.23 -28.25 24.44
CA ALA A 180 -14.50 -26.94 23.92
C ALA A 180 -13.68 -25.90 24.68
N GLU A 181 -13.20 -24.89 23.96
CA GLU A 181 -12.44 -23.78 24.51
C GLU A 181 -13.01 -22.47 24.01
N ARG A 182 -13.11 -21.49 24.90
CA ARG A 182 -13.59 -20.14 24.57
C ARG A 182 -12.40 -19.20 24.43
N LEU A 183 -12.13 -18.76 23.21
CA LEU A 183 -10.97 -17.95 22.86
C LEU A 183 -11.36 -16.50 22.58
N ALA A 184 -10.49 -15.55 22.91
CA ALA A 184 -10.67 -14.15 22.53
C ALA A 184 -10.40 -13.99 21.02
N LYS A 185 -11.23 -13.19 20.33
CA LYS A 185 -11.07 -12.88 18.91
C LYS A 185 -10.31 -11.59 18.69
N VAL A 186 -9.37 -11.63 17.74
CA VAL A 186 -8.64 -10.47 17.23
C VAL A 186 -8.67 -10.45 15.70
N HIS A 187 -8.54 -9.25 15.15
CA HIS A 187 -8.41 -9.10 13.71
C HIS A 187 -6.96 -9.34 13.31
N VAL A 188 -6.74 -10.24 12.36
CA VAL A 188 -5.41 -10.57 11.85
C VAL A 188 -5.37 -10.32 10.35
N THR A 189 -4.26 -9.76 9.89
CA THR A 189 -3.95 -9.67 8.47
C THR A 189 -2.73 -10.54 8.20
N TYR A 190 -2.86 -11.51 7.30
CA TYR A 190 -1.78 -12.40 6.92
C TYR A 190 -1.70 -12.56 5.39
N ARG A 191 -0.59 -13.06 4.89
CA ARG A 191 -0.32 -13.27 3.47
C ARG A 191 0.24 -14.66 3.24
N ILE A 192 -0.30 -15.38 2.26
CA ILE A 192 0.23 -16.66 1.79
C ILE A 192 0.38 -16.53 0.27
N LYS A 193 1.58 -16.81 -0.24
CA LYS A 193 1.91 -16.73 -1.68
C LYS A 193 1.44 -15.44 -2.37
N GLY A 194 1.58 -14.30 -1.69
CA GLY A 194 1.20 -13.00 -2.23
C GLY A 194 -0.27 -12.62 -2.03
N LYS A 195 -1.17 -13.57 -1.72
CA LYS A 195 -2.57 -13.26 -1.40
C LYS A 195 -2.72 -12.84 0.06
N THR A 196 -3.23 -11.63 0.26
CA THR A 196 -3.50 -11.04 1.56
C THR A 196 -4.90 -11.40 2.05
N MET A 197 -5.00 -11.89 3.27
CA MET A 197 -6.21 -12.24 3.97
C MET A 197 -6.39 -11.35 5.20
N ARG A 198 -7.64 -10.95 5.45
CA ARG A 198 -8.04 -10.18 6.65
C ARG A 198 -9.17 -10.94 7.33
N VAL A 199 -8.90 -11.48 8.51
CA VAL A 199 -9.80 -12.45 9.15
C VAL A 199 -9.89 -12.21 10.65
N TRP A 200 -10.96 -12.74 11.26
CA TRP A 200 -11.06 -12.86 12.70
C TRP A 200 -10.40 -14.16 13.15
N ALA A 201 -9.34 -14.04 13.95
CA ALA A 201 -8.63 -15.18 14.52
C ALA A 201 -8.89 -15.30 16.02
N GLY A 202 -9.00 -16.54 16.51
CA GLY A 202 -8.99 -16.85 17.93
C GLY A 202 -7.56 -16.96 18.46
N ILE A 203 -7.24 -16.29 19.57
CA ILE A 203 -5.95 -16.44 20.24
C ILE A 203 -6.01 -17.72 21.09
N THR A 204 -5.10 -18.66 20.85
CA THR A 204 -5.02 -19.92 21.59
C THR A 204 -3.68 -20.10 22.30
N ARG A 205 -3.72 -20.80 23.43
CA ARG A 205 -2.53 -21.28 24.16
C ARG A 205 -2.19 -22.74 23.84
N ALA A 206 -3.01 -23.40 23.03
CA ALA A 206 -2.75 -24.76 22.62
C ALA A 206 -1.49 -24.82 21.75
N GLY A 207 -0.67 -25.85 21.94
CA GLY A 207 0.47 -26.10 21.07
C GLY A 207 -0.01 -26.56 19.69
N LEU A 208 -0.10 -25.65 18.73
CA LEU A 208 -0.59 -25.93 17.38
C LEU A 208 0.44 -26.67 16.50
N GLY A 209 1.73 -26.58 16.82
CA GLY A 209 2.82 -27.01 15.93
C GLY A 209 3.15 -26.03 14.79
N CYS A 210 2.35 -24.97 14.67
CA CYS A 210 2.54 -23.83 13.76
C CYS A 210 2.15 -22.52 14.45
N ASP A 211 2.42 -21.38 13.83
CA ASP A 211 2.02 -20.09 14.38
C ASP A 211 0.56 -19.72 14.05
N LEU A 212 0.06 -20.15 12.88
CA LEU A 212 -1.27 -19.84 12.36
C LEU A 212 -1.98 -21.11 11.86
N LEU A 213 -3.13 -21.47 12.43
CA LEU A 213 -3.99 -22.55 11.94
C LEU A 213 -5.14 -21.97 11.13
N VAL A 214 -5.06 -22.04 9.81
CA VAL A 214 -6.04 -21.46 8.88
C VAL A 214 -7.26 -22.38 8.78
N SER A 215 -8.44 -21.81 9.03
CA SER A 215 -9.71 -22.56 9.00
C SER A 215 -10.17 -22.91 7.59
N ARG A 216 -11.03 -23.92 7.48
CA ARG A 216 -11.67 -24.32 6.22
C ARG A 216 -12.41 -23.17 5.53
N ASN A 217 -13.03 -22.27 6.30
CA ASN A 217 -13.74 -21.11 5.75
C ASN A 217 -12.78 -20.17 5.01
N ASP A 218 -11.62 -19.90 5.59
CA ASP A 218 -10.62 -19.03 4.97
C ASP A 218 -9.93 -19.73 3.78
N ILE A 219 -9.74 -21.05 3.86
CA ILE A 219 -9.23 -21.87 2.73
C ILE A 219 -10.16 -21.75 1.52
N VAL A 220 -11.49 -21.76 1.73
CA VAL A 220 -12.46 -21.58 0.63
C VAL A 220 -12.29 -20.22 -0.05
N GLU A 221 -11.92 -19.16 0.68
CA GLU A 221 -11.62 -17.88 0.05
C GLU A 221 -10.37 -17.96 -0.83
N PHE A 222 -9.34 -18.72 -0.46
CA PHE A 222 -8.22 -19.02 -1.36
C PHE A 222 -8.70 -19.78 -2.61
N GLU A 223 -9.52 -20.81 -2.44
CA GLU A 223 -10.07 -21.61 -3.55
C GLU A 223 -10.87 -20.75 -4.54
N ARG A 224 -11.62 -19.74 -4.06
CA ARG A 224 -12.36 -18.78 -4.89
C ARG A 224 -11.46 -17.91 -5.77
N ASP A 225 -10.23 -17.63 -5.33
CA ASP A 225 -9.24 -16.87 -6.10
C ASP A 225 -8.37 -17.78 -6.98
N GLY A 226 -8.78 -19.04 -7.19
CA GLY A 226 -8.12 -19.98 -8.09
C GLY A 226 -6.99 -20.78 -7.43
N TYR A 227 -6.78 -20.65 -6.12
CA TYR A 227 -5.84 -21.50 -5.42
C TYR A 227 -6.38 -22.93 -5.30
N THR A 228 -5.49 -23.92 -5.28
CA THR A 228 -5.87 -25.33 -5.11
C THR A 228 -5.10 -25.92 -3.94
N LEU A 229 -5.83 -26.44 -2.96
CA LEU A 229 -5.19 -27.14 -1.85
C LEU A 229 -4.75 -28.53 -2.30
N SER A 230 -3.51 -28.87 -1.99
CA SER A 230 -2.95 -30.20 -2.18
C SER A 230 -2.41 -30.70 -0.85
N ALA A 231 -3.00 -31.77 -0.33
CA ALA A 231 -2.30 -32.60 0.63
C ALA A 231 -1.04 -33.15 -0.05
N ARG A 232 0.11 -33.09 0.63
CA ARG A 232 1.32 -33.77 0.19
C ARG A 232 1.22 -35.26 0.50
#